data_AF-A0A3C0UGZ8-F1
#
_entry.id   AF-A0A3C0UGZ8-F1
#
_cell.length_a   1.000
_cell.length_b   1.000
_cell.length_c   1.000
_cell.angle_alpha   90.00
_cell.angle_beta   90.00
_cell.angle_gamma   90.00
#
_symmetry.space_group_name_H-M   'P 1'
#
loop_
_entity.id
_entity.type
_entity.pdbx_description
1 polymer ?
#
loop_
_entity_poly.entity_id
_entity_poly.type
_entity_poly.pdbx_seq_one_letter_code
_entity_poly.pdbx_strand_id
1 'polypeptide(L)' 'RLARETGSIVTVEDNNLSGGFGSAVLEYINSNNLNWVKVLRIGWPDQFIEQGSRKELLDKYRMTL' A
#
# COMPACT_ATOMS: atom_id res chain seq x y z
N ARG A 1 13.47 -4.49 11.64
CA ARG A 1 13.06 -4.91 13.00
C ARG A 1 11.58 -5.25 13.05
N LEU A 2 10.67 -4.25 12.93
CA LEU A 2 9.22 -4.45 12.98
C LEU A 2 8.71 -5.61 12.09
N ALA A 3 9.13 -5.64 10.83
CA ALA A 3 8.79 -6.71 9.88
C ALA A 3 9.02 -8.14 10.43
N ARG A 4 10.13 -8.34 11.16
CA ARG A 4 10.51 -9.63 11.75
C ARG A 4 9.73 -9.95 13.03
N GLU A 5 9.28 -8.93 13.74
CA GLU A 5 8.52 -9.09 15.00
C GLU A 5 7.04 -9.33 14.73
N THR A 6 6.46 -8.65 13.73
CA THR A 6 5.01 -8.71 13.44
C THR A 6 4.66 -9.77 12.40
N GLY A 7 5.57 -10.06 11.46
CA GLY A 7 5.30 -10.92 10.30
C GLY A 7 4.24 -10.38 9.33
N SER A 8 3.76 -9.15 9.55
CA SER A 8 2.78 -8.48 8.69
C SER A 8 2.95 -6.97 8.74
N ILE A 9 2.78 -6.33 7.58
CA ILE A 9 2.88 -4.88 7.39
C ILE A 9 1.66 -4.44 6.56
N VAL A 10 1.05 -3.33 6.98
CA VAL A 10 0.07 -2.60 6.16
C VAL A 10 0.67 -1.24 5.82
N THR A 11 0.72 -0.89 4.55
CA THR A 11 1.08 0.46 4.10
C THR A 11 -0.17 1.20 3.68
N VAL A 12 -0.29 2.47 4.07
CA VAL A 12 -1.36 3.38 3.63
C VAL A 12 -0.70 4.61 3.03
N GLU A 13 -1.05 4.94 1.80
CA GLU A 13 -0.49 6.09 1.08
C GLU A 13 -1.57 6.83 0.26
N ASP A 14 -1.50 8.17 0.24
CA ASP A 14 -2.28 9.01 -0.67
C ASP A 14 -1.50 9.18 -1.99
N ASN A 15 -1.11 8.05 -2.58
CA ASN A 15 -0.31 7.98 -3.80
C ASN A 15 -0.61 6.69 -4.57
N ASN A 16 -0.13 6.61 -5.82
CA ASN A 16 -0.24 5.41 -6.64
C ASN A 16 0.55 4.23 -6.01
N LEU A 17 -0.06 3.05 -5.99
CA LEU A 17 0.56 1.81 -5.54
C LEU A 17 1.78 1.44 -6.40
N SER A 18 1.82 1.86 -7.66
CA SER A 18 2.97 1.68 -8.56
C SER A 18 4.05 2.72 -8.25
N GLY A 19 5.26 2.27 -7.90
CA GLY A 19 6.39 3.16 -7.57
C GLY A 19 6.26 3.96 -6.27
N GLY A 20 5.15 3.80 -5.53
CA GLY A 20 4.90 4.49 -4.26
C GLY A 20 5.65 3.93 -3.05
N PHE A 21 5.26 4.40 -1.87
CA PHE A 21 5.81 3.99 -0.58
C PHE A 21 5.69 2.48 -0.35
N GLY A 22 4.52 1.89 -0.66
CA GLY A 22 4.32 0.46 -0.53
C GLY A 22 5.26 -0.35 -1.44
N SER A 23 5.65 0.19 -2.60
CA SER A 23 6.65 -0.44 -3.48
C SER A 23 8.04 -0.40 -2.84
N ALA A 24 8.46 0.73 -2.28
CA ALA A 24 9.74 0.84 -1.56
C ALA A 24 9.81 -0.11 -0.34
N VAL A 25 8.70 -0.31 0.36
CA VAL A 25 8.61 -1.31 1.45
C VAL A 25 8.81 -2.73 0.90
N LEU A 26 8.18 -3.08 -0.23
CA LEU A 26 8.39 -4.39 -0.86
C LEU A 26 9.84 -4.59 -1.31
N GLU A 27 10.48 -3.56 -1.88
CA GLU A 27 11.90 -3.59 -2.24
C GLU A 27 12.79 -3.84 -1.03
N TYR A 28 12.52 -3.16 0.09
CA TYR A 28 13.23 -3.40 1.35
C TYR A 28 13.03 -4.82 1.88
N ILE A 29 11.80 -5.34 1.87
CA ILE A 29 11.48 -6.70 2.30
C ILE A 29 12.24 -7.72 1.46
N ASN A 30 12.22 -7.56 0.14
CA ASN A 30 12.92 -8.44 -0.79
C ASN A 30 14.43 -8.40 -0.58
N SER A 31 15.02 -7.19 -0.49
CA SER A 31 16.47 -7.00 -0.32
C SER A 31 17.01 -7.55 1.00
N ASN A 32 16.15 -7.78 1.99
CA ASN A 32 16.49 -8.34 3.29
C ASN A 32 16.09 -9.82 3.45
N ASN A 33 15.66 -10.47 2.37
CA ASN A 33 15.18 -11.86 2.36
C ASN A 33 14.04 -12.10 3.37
N LEU A 34 13.12 -11.15 3.48
CA LEU A 34 11.98 -11.20 4.40
C LEU A 34 10.67 -11.58 3.73
N ASN A 35 10.71 -12.32 2.62
CA ASN A 35 9.54 -12.65 1.79
C ASN A 35 8.43 -13.43 2.52
N TRP A 36 8.69 -13.92 3.73
CA TRP A 36 7.69 -14.54 4.61
C TRP A 36 6.76 -13.51 5.30
N VAL A 37 7.14 -12.23 5.32
CA VAL A 37 6.33 -11.13 5.87
C VAL A 37 5.21 -10.79 4.90
N LYS A 38 3.96 -10.77 5.38
CA LYS A 38 2.80 -10.39 4.56
C LYS A 38 2.72 -8.87 4.44
N VAL A 39 2.57 -8.35 3.23
CA VAL A 39 2.44 -6.90 3.00
C VAL A 39 1.12 -6.61 2.30
N LEU A 40 0.23 -5.88 2.97
CA LEU A 40 -0.97 -5.30 2.37
C LEU A 40 -0.70 -3.83 2.05
N ARG A 41 -1.03 -3.40 0.83
CA ARG A 41 -0.81 -2.02 0.40
C ARG A 41 -2.16 -1.37 0.08
N ILE A 42 -2.43 -0.23 0.71
CA ILE A 42 -3.63 0.58 0.51
C ILE A 42 -3.18 1.92 -0.09
N GLY A 43 -3.69 2.24 -1.27
CA GLY A 43 -3.33 3.42 -2.04
C GLY A 43 -4.10 3.46 -3.36
N TRP A 44 -3.81 4.48 -4.18
CA TRP A 44 -4.49 4.63 -5.47
C TRP A 44 -4.05 3.57 -6.47
N PRO A 45 -4.97 3.03 -7.29
CA PRO A 45 -4.61 2.14 -8.38
C PRO A 45 -3.83 2.87 -9.48
N ASP A 46 -3.12 2.11 -10.31
CA ASP A 46 -2.34 2.65 -11.43
C ASP A 46 -3.23 2.98 -12.64
N GLN A 47 -4.13 3.94 -12.44
CA GLN A 47 -5.08 4.43 -13.44
C GLN A 47 -5.54 5.84 -13.08
N PHE A 48 -6.08 6.55 -14.07
CA PHE A 48 -6.73 7.82 -13.80
C PHE A 48 -7.95 7.63 -12.89
N ILE A 49 -8.06 8.50 -11.90
CA ILE A 49 -9.20 8.56 -10.98
C ILE A 49 -10.25 9.49 -11.60
N GLU A 50 -11.50 9.04 -11.57
CA GLU A 50 -12.63 9.82 -12.07
C GLU A 50 -12.90 11.05 -11.20
N GLN A 51 -13.69 12.00 -11.72
CA GLN A 51 -14.19 13.10 -10.90
C GLN A 51 -15.31 12.61 -9.99
N GLY A 52 -15.26 13.01 -8.73
CA GLY A 52 -16.25 12.68 -7.71
C GLY A 52 -15.89 13.37 -6.40
N SER A 53 -16.79 13.32 -5.42
CA SER A 53 -16.45 13.80 -4.08
C SER A 53 -15.39 12.91 -3.44
N ARG A 54 -14.59 13.47 -2.52
CA ARG A 54 -13.55 12.69 -1.81
C ARG A 54 -14.13 11.45 -1.15
N LYS A 55 -15.31 11.55 -0.54
CA LYS A 55 -15.95 10.42 0.14
C LYS A 55 -16.29 9.30 -0.83
N GLU A 56 -16.94 9.62 -1.95
CA GLU A 56 -17.30 8.64 -2.98
C GLU A 56 -16.06 7.93 -3.55
N LEU A 57 -15.01 8.70 -3.83
CA LEU A 57 -13.76 8.14 -4.35
C LEU A 57 -13.09 7.24 -3.31
N LEU A 58 -12.98 7.66 -2.05
CA LEU A 58 -12.35 6.81 -1.02
C LEU A 58 -13.14 5.51 -0.79
N ASP A 59 -14.48 5.57 -0.77
CA ASP A 59 -15.32 4.38 -0.64
C ASP A 59 -15.19 3.45 -1.86
N LYS A 60 -15.22 4.01 -3.08
CA LYS A 60 -15.08 3.25 -4.34
C LYS A 60 -13.75 2.52 -4.42
N TYR A 61 -12.66 3.21 -4.06
CA TYR A 61 -11.30 2.68 -4.15
C TYR A 61 -10.84 1.97 -2.87
N ARG A 62 -11.76 1.73 -1.91
CA ARG A 62 -11.50 1.01 -0.64
C ARG A 62 -10.35 1.63 0.16
N MET A 63 -10.30 2.95 0.15
CA MET A 63 -9.38 3.77 0.94
C MET A 63 -10.03 4.30 2.23
N THR A 64 -11.24 3.82 2.56
CA THR A 64 -11.87 3.96 3.87
C THR A 64 -11.64 2.70 4.72
N LEU A 65 -11.42 2.91 6.03
CA LEU A 65 -11.28 1.86 7.05
C LEU A 65 -12.63 1.58 7.72
#